data_AF-A0A3B8KT13-F1
#
_entry.id   AF-A0A3B8KT13-F1
#
_cell.length_a   1.000
_cell.length_b   1.000
_cell.length_c   1.000
_cell.angle_alpha   90.00
_cell.angle_beta   90.00
_cell.angle_gamma   90.00
#
_symmetry.space_group_name_H-M   'P 1'
#
loop_
_entity.id
_entity.type
_entity.pdbx_description
1 polymer ?
#
loop_
_entity_poly.entity_id
_entity_poly.type
_entity_poly.pdbx_seq_one_letter_code
_entity_poly.pdbx_strand_id
1 'polypeptide(L)'
;MTISDHAPQETHRVDTKHEPTVRRGRNKVERRRHIDPTTCERDYDQQEIEFMTAMDDYKRRSGRQFPTWSEVLEVMRSLGYRKVAAPCEIKL
;
A
#
# COMPACT_ATOMS: atom_id res chain seq x y z
N MET A 1 6.12 -67.01 -42.50
CA MET A 1 7.15 -67.06 -41.45
C MET A 1 7.90 -65.74 -41.47
N THR A 2 8.00 -65.12 -40.29
CA THR A 2 8.95 -64.11 -39.80
C THR A 2 10.34 -64.25 -40.48
N ILE A 3 11.16 -63.22 -40.68
CA ILE A 3 11.74 -62.34 -39.66
C ILE A 3 12.15 -60.99 -40.27
N SER A 4 11.83 -59.92 -39.53
CA SER A 4 12.39 -58.58 -39.62
C SER A 4 13.85 -58.53 -39.14
N ASP A 5 14.67 -57.64 -39.71
CA ASP A 5 15.75 -56.92 -38.99
C ASP A 5 16.20 -55.72 -39.87
N HIS A 6 15.87 -54.48 -39.47
CA HIS A 6 16.77 -53.45 -38.89
C HIS A 6 17.72 -52.81 -39.93
N ALA A 7 17.77 -51.49 -40.18
CA ALA A 7 17.58 -50.31 -39.34
C ALA A 7 17.19 -49.07 -40.18
N PRO A 8 16.76 -47.96 -39.56
CA PRO A 8 17.30 -46.67 -40.01
C PRO A 8 17.79 -45.80 -38.85
N GLN A 9 18.73 -44.94 -39.22
CA GLN A 9 19.62 -44.20 -38.36
C GLN A 9 18.92 -43.07 -37.60
N GLU A 10 19.26 -42.93 -36.31
CA GLU A 10 18.73 -41.88 -35.45
C GLU A 10 19.30 -40.50 -35.80
N THR A 11 18.37 -39.57 -35.89
CA THR A 11 18.53 -38.17 -36.26
C THR A 11 19.17 -37.37 -35.12
N HIS A 12 20.20 -36.61 -35.47
CA HIS A 12 20.82 -35.57 -34.66
C HIS A 12 19.76 -34.66 -33.99
N ARG A 13 19.68 -34.71 -32.66
CA ARG A 13 18.94 -33.73 -31.84
C ARG A 13 19.90 -32.61 -31.46
N VAL A 14 19.57 -31.40 -31.88
CA VAL A 14 20.31 -30.17 -31.56
C VAL A 14 19.79 -29.63 -30.23
N ASP A 15 20.52 -29.85 -29.15
CA ASP A 15 20.25 -29.25 -27.84
C ASP A 15 20.63 -27.76 -27.84
N THR A 16 19.67 -26.92 -28.20
CA THR A 16 19.81 -25.46 -28.07
C THR A 16 19.57 -25.06 -26.61
N LYS A 17 20.65 -24.92 -25.84
CA LYS A 17 20.62 -24.38 -24.47
C LYS A 17 20.02 -22.97 -24.45
N HIS A 18 18.85 -22.81 -23.82
CA HIS A 18 18.28 -21.52 -23.46
C HIS A 18 18.95 -20.98 -22.19
N GLU A 19 19.79 -19.96 -22.34
CA GLU A 19 20.38 -19.18 -21.25
C GLU A 19 19.35 -18.19 -20.69
N PRO A 20 19.17 -18.11 -19.36
CA PRO A 20 18.21 -17.19 -18.76
C PRO A 20 18.76 -15.75 -18.83
N THR A 21 18.07 -14.90 -19.58
CA THR A 21 18.38 -13.49 -19.72
C THR A 21 18.41 -12.78 -18.36
N VAL A 22 19.54 -12.14 -18.09
CA VAL A 22 19.82 -11.28 -16.94
C VAL A 22 18.66 -10.30 -16.74
N ARG A 23 17.88 -10.51 -15.66
CA ARG A 23 16.82 -9.58 -15.26
C ARG A 23 17.47 -8.27 -14.84
N ARG A 24 17.46 -7.32 -15.77
CA ARG A 24 17.92 -5.94 -15.63
C ARG A 24 17.48 -5.40 -14.27
N GLY A 25 18.46 -5.20 -13.38
CA GLY A 25 18.26 -4.61 -12.07
C GLY A 25 17.46 -3.33 -12.22
N ARG A 26 16.22 -3.36 -11.72
CA ARG A 26 15.36 -2.18 -11.63
C ARG A 26 16.07 -1.24 -10.68
N ASN A 27 16.80 -0.28 -11.24
CA ASN A 27 17.50 0.76 -10.49
C ASN A 27 16.59 1.22 -9.37
N LYS A 28 17.08 1.04 -8.15
CA LYS A 28 16.43 1.37 -6.89
C LYS A 28 16.15 2.88 -6.94
N VAL A 29 14.98 3.25 -7.45
CA VAL A 29 14.45 4.59 -7.30
C VAL A 29 14.39 4.78 -5.80
N GLU A 30 15.29 5.61 -5.29
CA GLU A 30 15.30 6.05 -3.91
C GLU A 30 13.88 6.46 -3.60
N ARG A 31 13.20 5.62 -2.79
CA ARG A 31 11.78 5.73 -2.56
C ARG A 31 11.60 7.13 -2.01
N ARG A 32 10.98 7.99 -2.82
CA ARG A 32 10.52 9.32 -2.43
C ARG A 32 10.04 9.18 -0.99
N ARG A 33 10.65 10.00 -0.13
CA ARG A 33 10.58 10.03 1.34
C ARG A 33 9.30 9.38 1.87
N HIS A 34 9.42 8.63 2.96
CA HIS A 34 8.30 8.13 3.78
C HIS A 34 7.41 9.31 4.19
N ILE A 35 6.50 9.69 3.30
CA ILE A 35 5.47 10.69 3.55
C ILE A 35 4.20 9.87 3.43
N ASP A 36 3.53 9.71 4.55
CA ASP A 36 2.20 9.12 4.54
C ASP A 36 1.31 9.99 3.65
N PRO A 37 0.56 9.42 2.69
CA PRO A 37 -0.27 10.19 1.76
C PRO A 37 -1.35 11.04 2.45
N THR A 38 -1.57 10.88 3.77
CA THR A 38 -2.44 11.72 4.58
C THR A 38 -1.71 12.85 5.29
N THR A 39 -0.38 12.82 5.37
CA THR A 39 0.44 13.90 5.92
C THR A 39 1.17 14.61 4.78
N CYS A 40 0.46 15.44 4.02
CA CYS A 40 1.12 16.49 3.24
C CYS A 40 1.95 17.34 4.21
N GLU A 41 3.23 17.59 3.90
CA GLU A 41 4.08 18.47 4.72
C GLU A 41 3.49 19.89 4.72
N ARG A 42 2.69 20.19 5.76
CA ARG A 42 2.13 21.50 6.10
C ARG A 42 2.55 21.79 7.53
N ASP A 43 2.71 23.08 7.85
CA ASP A 43 2.87 23.53 9.23
C ASP A 43 1.54 23.33 9.96
N TYR A 44 1.36 22.15 10.54
CA TYR A 44 0.18 21.81 11.32
C TYR A 44 0.20 22.53 12.67
N ASP A 45 -0.94 23.08 13.08
CA ASP A 45 -1.11 23.55 14.45
C ASP A 45 -1.09 22.36 15.43
N GLN A 46 -0.80 22.64 16.69
CA GLN A 46 -0.77 21.66 17.77
C GLN A 46 -2.09 20.87 17.85
N GLN A 47 -3.23 21.53 17.64
CA GLN A 47 -4.56 20.90 17.62
C GLN A 47 -4.71 19.88 16.48
N GLU A 48 -4.15 20.18 15.30
CA GLU A 48 -4.19 19.29 14.15
C GLU A 48 -3.29 18.07 14.39
N ILE A 49 -2.11 18.27 14.98
CA ILE A 49 -1.19 17.19 15.35
C ILE A 49 -1.85 16.24 16.35
N GLU A 50 -2.45 16.78 17.42
CA GLU A 50 -3.17 15.98 18.42
C GLU A 50 -4.32 15.18 17.81
N PHE A 51 -5.08 15.78 16.91
CA PHE A 51 -6.14 15.11 16.18
C PHE A 51 -5.60 13.97 15.30
N MET A 52 -4.52 14.21 14.54
CA MET A 52 -3.89 13.18 13.71
C MET A 52 -3.37 12.00 14.54
N THR A 53 -2.72 12.27 15.68
CA THR A 53 -2.24 11.21 16.59
C THR A 53 -3.39 10.39 17.15
N ALA A 54 -4.45 11.03 17.63
CA ALA A 54 -5.62 10.32 18.18
C ALA A 54 -6.35 9.50 17.11
N MET A 55 -6.40 10.00 15.86
CA MET A 55 -6.95 9.26 14.73
C MET A 55 -6.08 8.05 14.36
N ASP A 56 -4.76 8.16 14.44
CA ASP A 56 -3.87 7.03 14.20
C ASP A 56 -4.05 5.93 15.26
N ASP A 57 -4.11 6.31 16.53
CA ASP A 57 -4.41 5.38 17.62
C ASP A 57 -5.78 4.71 17.46
N TYR A 58 -6.79 5.46 17.01
CA TYR A 58 -8.11 4.91 16.70
C TYR A 58 -8.02 3.87 15.57
N LYS A 59 -7.32 4.17 14.46
CA LYS A 59 -7.14 3.23 13.33
C LYS A 59 -6.44 1.95 13.77
N ARG A 60 -5.41 2.05 14.61
CA ARG A 60 -4.68 0.89 15.16
C ARG A 60 -5.56 0.01 16.06
N ARG A 61 -6.36 0.63 16.94
CA ARG A 61 -7.25 -0.10 17.87
C ARG A 61 -8.47 -0.72 17.19
N SER A 62 -9.07 -0.01 16.24
CA SER A 62 -10.26 -0.48 15.52
C SER A 62 -9.95 -1.48 14.40
N GLY A 63 -8.70 -1.55 13.94
CA GLY A 63 -8.30 -2.38 12.80
C GLY A 63 -8.82 -1.87 11.46
N ARG A 64 -9.40 -0.66 11.41
CA ARG A 64 -9.96 -0.05 10.20
C ARG A 64 -9.01 1.03 9.68
N GLN A 65 -8.66 0.94 8.40
CA GLN A 65 -7.85 1.97 7.73
C GLN A 65 -8.64 3.28 7.54
N PHE A 66 -9.96 3.16 7.39
CA PHE A 66 -10.87 4.29 7.15
C PHE A 66 -12.00 4.30 8.18
N PRO A 67 -11.91 5.17 9.20
CA PRO A 67 -13.00 5.43 10.12
C PRO A 67 -14.20 6.06 9.40
N THR A 68 -15.39 5.79 9.90
CA THR A 68 -16.64 6.45 9.55
C THR A 68 -16.74 7.82 10.23
N TRP A 69 -17.57 8.72 9.71
CA TRP A 69 -17.77 10.04 10.31
C TRP A 69 -18.28 9.98 11.77
N SER A 70 -19.08 8.96 12.10
CA SER A 70 -19.52 8.73 13.48
C SER A 70 -18.35 8.42 14.42
N GLU A 71 -17.39 7.61 13.97
CA GLU A 71 -16.19 7.26 14.72
C GLU A 71 -15.24 8.46 14.83
N VAL A 72 -15.10 9.25 13.77
CA VAL A 72 -14.34 10.51 13.82
C VAL A 72 -14.89 11.46 14.89
N LEU A 73 -16.22 11.60 15.00
CA LEU A 73 -16.85 12.40 16.05
C LEU A 73 -16.58 11.84 17.46
N GLU A 74 -16.44 10.52 17.60
CA GLU A 74 -16.09 9.89 18.88
C GLU A 74 -14.65 10.21 19.30
N VAL A 75 -13.71 10.15 18.36
CA VAL A 75 -12.31 10.56 18.61
C VAL A 75 -12.24 12.02 19.02
N MET A 76 -12.94 12.90 18.29
CA MET A 76 -13.03 14.33 18.61
C MET A 76 -13.61 14.57 20.02
N ARG A 77 -14.66 13.84 20.42
CA ARG A 77 -15.20 13.92 21.79
C ARG A 77 -14.21 13.41 22.84
N SER A 78 -13.44 12.39 22.53
CA SER A 78 -12.43 11.81 23.44
C SER A 78 -11.26 12.76 23.70
N LEU A 79 -10.91 13.58 22.70
CA LEU A 79 -9.94 14.69 22.83
C LEU A 79 -10.47 15.87 23.66
N GLY A 80 -11.75 15.84 24.08
CA GLY A 80 -12.33 16.89 24.92
C GLY A 80 -13.05 18.00 24.15
N TYR A 81 -13.11 17.95 22.82
CA TYR A 81 -13.89 18.92 22.04
C TYR A 81 -15.38 18.81 22.37
N ARG A 82 -16.04 19.96 22.54
CA ARG A 82 -17.47 20.08 22.83
C ARG A 82 -18.08 21.19 21.99
N LYS A 83 -19.36 21.04 21.62
CA LYS A 83 -20.11 22.08 20.93
C LYS A 83 -20.59 23.13 21.94
N VAL A 84 -20.04 24.33 21.86
CA VAL A 84 -20.33 25.45 22.78
C VAL A 84 -21.17 26.57 22.14
N ALA A 85 -21.46 26.47 20.84
CA ALA A 85 -22.20 27.46 20.09
C ALA A 85 -23.19 26.82 19.10
N ALA A 86 -24.13 27.62 18.60
CA ALA A 86 -25.00 27.23 17.50
C ALA A 86 -24.17 26.95 16.23
N PRO A 87 -24.66 26.12 15.30
CA PRO A 87 -23.99 25.91 14.02
C PRO A 87 -23.79 27.24 13.29
N CYS A 88 -22.56 27.49 12.84
CA CYS A 88 -22.24 28.56 11.91
C CYS A 88 -22.21 27.98 10.49
N GLU A 89 -22.57 28.80 9.51
CA GLU A 89 -22.48 28.42 8.10
C GLU A 89 -21.02 28.21 7.68
N ILE A 90 -20.75 27.14 6.92
CA ILE A 90 -19.42 26.86 6.38
C ILE A 90 -19.20 27.81 5.20
N LYS A 91 -18.23 28.72 5.33
CA LYS A 91 -17.80 29.59 4.24
C LYS A 91 -16.78 28.82 3.40
N LEU A 92 -17.08 28.62 2.12
CA LEU A 92 -16.20 28.00 1.12
C LEU A 92 -15.42 29.07 0.35
#